data_AF-A0A1F3T6D9-F1
#
_entry.id   AF-A0A1F3T6D9-F1
#
_cell.length_a   1.000
_cell.length_b   1.000
_cell.length_c   1.000
_cell.angle_alpha   90.00
_cell.angle_beta   90.00
_cell.angle_gamma   90.00
#
_symmetry.space_group_name_H-M   'P 1'
#
loop_
_entity.id
_entity.type
_entity.pdbx_description
1 polymer ?
#
loop_
_entity_poly.entity_id
_entity_poly.type
_entity_poly.pdbx_seq_one_letter_code
_entity_poly.pdbx_strand_id
1 'polypeptide(L)' 'MSKNNSSVVVEIDDKFGIERSLKRFKRMCEAYGVVREYRKRQEYKKPSLKLKEKTEAALKRRKKTSSKFYRSTKI' A
#
# COMPACT_ATOMS: atom_id res chain seq x y z
N MET A 1 1.98 -16.58 24.26
CA MET A 1 2.71 -15.29 24.35
C MET A 1 2.03 -14.31 23.40
N SER A 2 1.23 -13.39 23.95
CA SER A 2 0.51 -12.38 23.18
C SER A 2 1.51 -11.38 22.60
N LYS A 3 1.61 -11.28 21.27
CA LYS A 3 2.27 -10.16 20.62
C LYS A 3 1.22 -9.08 20.44
N ASN A 4 1.54 -7.86 20.85
CA ASN A 4 0.75 -6.66 20.59
C ASN A 4 0.46 -6.57 19.07
N ASN A 5 -0.77 -6.95 18.65
CA ASN A 5 -1.13 -7.07 17.24
C ASN A 5 -1.59 -5.72 16.64
N SER A 6 -0.80 -4.67 16.82
CA SER A 6 -1.03 -3.38 16.16
C SER A 6 -0.30 -3.35 14.82
N SER A 7 -1.05 -3.32 13.71
CA SER A 7 -0.49 -3.28 12.34
C SER A 7 0.10 -1.92 11.96
N VAL A 8 -0.34 -0.83 12.59
CA VAL A 8 0.16 0.53 12.39
C VAL A 8 0.16 1.27 13.74
N VAL A 9 1.30 1.84 14.13
CA VAL A 9 1.45 2.70 15.32
C VAL A 9 2.08 4.02 14.87
N VAL A 10 1.56 5.14 15.35
CA VAL A 10 2.12 6.48 15.13
C VAL A 10 2.12 7.21 16.45
N GLU A 11 3.31 7.57 16.91
CA GLU A 11 3.52 8.42 18.07
C GLU A 11 3.42 9.89 17.63
N ILE A 12 2.74 10.69 18.45
CA ILE A 12 2.56 12.12 18.21
C ILE A 12 3.64 12.83 19.04
N ASP A 13 4.44 13.62 18.36
CA ASP A 13 5.49 14.45 18.96
C ASP A 13 5.05 15.91 18.85
N ASP A 14 5.20 16.66 19.95
CA ASP A 14 4.70 18.04 20.09
C ASP A 14 5.30 18.98 19.03
N LYS A 15 6.51 18.67 18.54
CA LYS A 15 7.18 19.44 17.48
C LYS A 15 6.55 19.31 16.10
N PHE A 16 5.95 18.16 15.81
CA PHE A 16 5.44 17.86 14.46
C PHE A 16 3.93 18.12 14.32
N GLY A 17 3.25 18.41 15.43
CA GLY A 17 1.82 18.74 15.46
C GLY A 17 0.91 17.57 15.08
N ILE A 18 -0.37 17.67 15.44
CA ILE A 18 -1.33 16.56 15.27
C ILE A 18 -1.65 16.26 13.79
N GLU A 19 -1.77 17.29 12.96
CA GLU A 19 -2.15 17.13 11.54
C GLU A 19 -1.11 16.37 10.73
N ARG A 20 0.18 16.59 11.02
CA ARG A 20 1.27 15.89 10.32
C ARG A 20 1.29 14.41 10.71
N SER A 21 1.03 14.11 11.97
CA SER A 21 0.91 12.74 12.49
C SER A 21 -0.27 12.00 11.86
N LEU A 22 -1.43 12.66 11.68
CA LEU A 22 -2.58 12.07 10.97
C LEU A 22 -2.28 11.77 9.50
N LYS A 23 -1.60 12.70 8.80
CA LYS A 23 -1.16 12.46 7.41
C LYS A 23 -0.19 11.28 7.32
N ARG A 24 0.73 11.16 8.29
CA ARG A 24 1.68 10.04 8.38
C ARG A 24 0.95 8.72 8.63
N PHE A 25 -0.01 8.70 9.56
CA PHE A 25 -0.84 7.53 9.83
C PHE A 25 -1.59 7.06 8.59
N LYS A 26 -2.25 7.97 7.86
CA LYS A 26 -2.94 7.63 6.60
C LYS A 26 -1.98 7.01 5.58
N ARG A 27 -0.80 7.62 5.37
CA ARG A 27 0.23 7.07 4.47
C ARG A 27 0.72 5.71 4.91
N MET A 28 0.89 5.48 6.21
CA MET A 28 1.26 4.17 6.75
C MET A 28 0.16 3.14 6.46
N CYS A 29 -1.11 3.44 6.74
CA CYS A 29 -2.23 2.55 6.41
C CYS A 29 -2.31 2.19 4.92
N GLU A 30 -2.02 3.15 4.03
CA GLU A 30 -1.93 2.92 2.59
C GLU A 30 -0.72 2.06 2.19
N ALA A 31 0.44 2.31 2.82
CA ALA A 31 1.70 1.59 2.56
C ALA A 31 1.64 0.13 3.04
N TYR A 32 1.16 -0.11 4.26
CA TYR A 32 0.89 -1.44 4.80
C TYR A 32 -0.26 -2.15 4.06
N GLY A 33 -1.03 -1.43 3.24
CA GLY A 33 -2.05 -2.00 2.39
C GLY A 33 -3.34 -2.39 3.12
N VAL A 34 -3.54 -1.89 4.34
CA VAL A 34 -4.71 -2.20 5.20
C VAL A 34 -6.02 -1.92 4.46
N VAL A 35 -6.12 -0.75 3.81
CA VAL A 35 -7.32 -0.35 3.04
C VAL A 35 -7.52 -1.26 1.81
N ARG A 36 -6.43 -1.71 1.17
CA ARG A 36 -6.50 -2.57 -0.01
C ARG A 36 -6.96 -3.97 0.36
N GLU A 37 -6.47 -4.47 1.49
CA GLU A 37 -6.89 -5.75 2.03
C GLU A 37 -8.35 -5.72 2.45
N TYR A 38 -8.77 -4.68 3.17
CA TYR A 38 -10.17 -4.47 3.52
C TYR A 38 -11.08 -4.56 2.29
N ARG A 39 -10.78 -3.80 1.22
CA ARG A 39 -11.54 -3.83 -0.04
C ARG A 39 -11.52 -5.19 -0.72
N LYS A 40 -10.39 -5.91 -0.70
CA LYS A 40 -10.25 -7.24 -1.30
C LYS A 40 -11.08 -8.30 -0.56
N ARG A 41 -11.28 -8.13 0.75
CA ARG A 41 -12.04 -9.06 1.60
C ARG A 41 -13.55 -8.82 1.57
N GLN A 42 -14.03 -7.68 1.06
CA GLN A 42 -15.48 -7.36 0.99
C GLN A 42 -16.26 -8.35 0.14
N GLU A 43 -15.64 -8.90 -0.91
CA GLU A 43 -16.31 -9.80 -1.86
C GLU A 43 -15.53 -11.09 -2.06
N TYR A 44 -16.26 -12.20 -2.24
CA TYR A 44 -15.63 -13.45 -2.65
C TYR A 44 -15.32 -13.44 -4.15
N LYS A 45 -14.03 -13.28 -4.47
CA LYS A 45 -13.52 -13.57 -5.81
C LYS A 45 -13.06 -15.01 -5.94
N LYS A 46 -13.47 -15.68 -7.01
CA LYS A 46 -12.96 -17.01 -7.38
C LYS A 46 -11.42 -16.99 -7.50
N PRO A 47 -10.72 -18.10 -7.17
CA PRO A 47 -9.25 -18.14 -7.18
C PRO A 47 -8.64 -17.81 -8.55
N SER A 48 -9.29 -18.22 -9.64
CA SER A 48 -8.86 -17.90 -11.01
C SER A 48 -8.89 -16.39 -11.30
N LEU A 49 -9.93 -15.69 -10.84
CA LEU A 49 -10.05 -14.22 -11.00
C LEU A 49 -9.01 -13.50 -10.14
N LYS A 50 -8.78 -13.95 -8.90
CA LYS A 50 -7.72 -13.42 -8.02
C LYS A 50 -6.33 -13.53 -8.67
N LEU A 51 -6.05 -14.65 -9.36
CA LEU A 51 -4.79 -14.86 -10.06
C LEU A 51 -4.64 -13.91 -11.26
N LYS A 52 -5.69 -13.77 -12.07
CA LYS A 52 -5.72 -12.83 -13.22
C LYS A 52 -5.48 -11.38 -12.78
N GLU A 53 -6.19 -10.93 -11.75
CA GLU A 53 -6.00 -9.57 -11.21
C GLU A 53 -4.59 -9.35 -10.66
N LYS A 54 -3.99 -10.37 -10.03
CA LYS A 54 -2.62 -10.31 -9.51
C LYS A 54 -1.59 -10.18 -10.64
N THR A 55 -1.72 -10.97 -11.71
CA THR A 55 -0.78 -10.93 -12.85
C THR A 55 -0.89 -9.61 -13.60
N GLU A 56 -2.11 -9.14 -13.86
CA GLU A 56 -2.33 -7.85 -14.51
C GLU A 56 -1.75 -6.68 -13.68
N ALA A 57 -2.00 -6.67 -12.37
CA ALA A 57 -1.45 -5.65 -11.48
C ALA A 57 0.10 -5.67 -11.47
N ALA A 58 0.72 -6.86 -11.52
CA ALA A 58 2.17 -7.01 -11.60
C ALA A 58 2.72 -6.48 -12.94
N LEU A 59 2.08 -6.82 -14.06
CA LEU A 59 2.46 -6.32 -15.39
C LEU A 59 2.35 -4.79 -15.45
N LYS A 60 1.27 -4.21 -14.92
CA LYS A 60 1.09 -2.75 -14.85
C LYS A 60 2.19 -2.08 -14.04
N ARG A 61 2.61 -2.66 -12.91
CA ARG A 61 3.75 -2.15 -12.12
C ARG A 61 5.06 -2.23 -12.90
N ARG A 62 5.35 -3.37 -13.53
CA ARG A 62 6.57 -3.55 -14.34
C ARG A 62 6.66 -2.54 -15.48
N LYS A 63 5.55 -2.34 -16.22
CA LYS A 63 5.47 -1.32 -17.28
C LYS A 63 5.75 0.08 -16.76
N LYS A 64 5.18 0.46 -15.60
CA LYS A 64 5.42 1.78 -14.98
C LYS A 64 6.88 1.97 -14.53
N THR A 65 7.51 0.93 -14.00
CA THR A 65 8.93 1.01 -13.61
C THR A 65 9.83 1.17 -14.84
N SER A 66 9.60 0.34 -15.85
CA SER A 66 10.34 0.38 -17.11
C SER A 66 10.18 1.72 -17.83
N SER A 67 8.96 2.26 -17.95
CA SER A 67 8.72 3.56 -18.58
C SER A 67 9.40 4.71 -17.84
N LYS A 68 9.47 4.64 -16.50
CA LYS A 68 10.19 5.64 -15.69
C LYS A 68 11.69 5.57 -15.92
N PHE A 69 12.26 4.35 -15.98
CA PHE A 69 13.67 4.14 -16.26
C PHE A 69 14.05 4.65 -17.65
N TYR A 70 13.30 4.29 -18.69
CA TYR A 70 13.53 4.80 -20.04
C TYR A 70 13.43 6.32 -20.12
N ARG A 71 12.59 6.97 -19.30
CA ARG A 71 12.49 8.43 -19.24
C ARG A 71 13.69 9.07 -18.55
N SER A 72 14.29 8.41 -17.54
CA SER A 72 15.48 8.93 -16.86
C SER A 72 16.77 8.70 -17.64
N THR A 73 16.86 7.63 -18.44
CA THR A 73 18.05 7.30 -19.24
C THR A 73 18.09 7.99 -20.60
N LYS A 74 17.05 8.76 -20.97
CA LYS A 74 16.98 9.52 -22.23
C LYS A 74 17.44 10.98 -22.09
N ILE A 75 18.09 11.29 -20.97
CA ILE A 75 18.84 12.52 -20.70
C ILE A 75 20.28 12.23 -21.07
#